data_AF-A0A3Q2FPC2-F1
#
_entry.id   AF-A0A3Q2FPC2-F1
#
_cell.length_a   1.000
_cell.length_b   1.000
_cell.length_c   1.000
_cell.angle_alpha   90.00
_cell.angle_beta   90.00
_cell.angle_gamma   90.00
#
_symmetry.space_group_name_H-M   'P 1'
#
loop_
_entity.id
_entity.type
_entity.pdbx_description
1 polymer ?
#
loop_
_entity_poly.entity_id
_entity_poly.type
_entity_poly.pdbx_seq_one_letter_code
_entity_poly.pdbx_strand_id
1 'polypeptide(L)'
;MLVNSNFKVTSDNHSSSFCFLLAFPVDRCEKFTDLSLHHALVGTSIRVRLLLYTRDNDSCAVLLSHTNLTEHPQFNLSRPTTFIIHGFRPSGSPPVWVEDFTKRLLGRGDINNSFYAT
;
A
#
# COMPACT_ATOMS: atom_id res chain seq x y z
N MET A 1 -20.72 -3.43 -30.85
CA MET A 1 -21.93 -4.19 -30.49
C MET A 1 -22.57 -3.47 -29.33
N LEU A 2 -23.81 -3.00 -29.53
CA LEU A 2 -24.62 -2.36 -28.50
C LEU A 2 -25.04 -3.43 -27.50
N VAL A 3 -24.79 -3.25 -26.21
CA VAL A 3 -25.53 -4.01 -25.19
C VAL A 3 -26.47 -3.06 -24.50
N ASN A 4 -27.73 -3.28 -24.84
CA ASN A 4 -28.91 -2.52 -24.51
C ASN A 4 -29.27 -2.71 -23.03
N SER A 5 -29.57 -1.62 -22.37
CA SER A 5 -30.08 -1.57 -21.00
C SER A 5 -31.52 -2.08 -20.98
N ASN A 6 -31.81 -3.13 -20.20
CA ASN A 6 -33.14 -3.31 -19.63
C ASN A 6 -33.02 -3.97 -18.25
N PHE A 7 -32.93 -3.10 -17.26
CA PHE A 7 -33.15 -3.39 -15.87
C PHE A 7 -34.64 -3.72 -15.65
N LYS A 8 -34.91 -4.88 -15.06
CA LYS A 8 -36.18 -5.14 -14.37
C LYS A 8 -35.90 -5.94 -13.10
N VAL A 9 -35.85 -5.23 -11.98
CA VAL A 9 -35.88 -5.83 -10.65
C VAL A 9 -37.34 -6.16 -10.32
N THR A 10 -37.60 -7.44 -10.12
CA THR A 10 -38.78 -7.90 -9.36
C THR A 10 -38.27 -8.57 -8.10
N SER A 11 -38.46 -7.87 -6.99
CA SER A 11 -38.34 -8.39 -5.63
C SER A 11 -39.29 -9.56 -5.45
N ASP A 12 -38.84 -10.65 -4.83
CA ASP A 12 -39.38 -11.08 -3.54
C ASP A 12 -38.65 -12.30 -2.96
N ASN A 13 -37.90 -12.02 -1.89
CA ASN A 13 -37.94 -12.70 -0.59
C ASN A 13 -37.51 -14.17 -0.47
N HIS A 14 -36.31 -14.45 -0.94
CA HIS A 14 -35.44 -15.42 -0.28
C HIS A 14 -34.00 -14.93 -0.43
N SER A 15 -33.44 -14.20 0.54
CA SER A 15 -32.05 -13.68 0.48
C SER A 15 -31.12 -14.68 1.15
N SER A 16 -30.89 -15.85 0.54
CA SER A 16 -29.98 -16.10 -0.58
C SER A 16 -28.52 -15.91 -0.17
N SER A 17 -27.96 -17.05 0.23
CA SER A 17 -26.58 -17.44 0.06
C SER A 17 -26.14 -17.27 -1.41
N PHE A 18 -25.84 -16.05 -1.84
CA PHE A 18 -25.12 -15.75 -3.08
C PHE A 18 -24.33 -14.45 -2.91
N CYS A 19 -23.36 -14.47 -2.00
CA CYS A 19 -22.28 -13.48 -1.94
C CYS A 19 -20.95 -14.18 -2.28
N PHE A 20 -20.92 -14.85 -3.43
CA PHE A 20 -19.71 -15.34 -4.05
C PHE A 20 -19.76 -14.82 -5.49
N LEU A 21 -19.06 -13.72 -5.74
CA LEU A 21 -18.51 -13.25 -7.02
C LEU A 21 -18.27 -11.75 -6.83
N LEU A 22 -17.02 -11.32 -6.98
CA LEU A 22 -16.44 -10.01 -6.59
C LEU A 22 -15.87 -9.94 -5.16
N ALA A 23 -15.25 -11.02 -4.67
CA ALA A 23 -14.14 -10.84 -3.74
C ALA A 23 -12.96 -10.27 -4.55
N PHE A 24 -12.83 -8.94 -4.60
CA PHE A 24 -11.54 -8.33 -4.92
C PHE A 24 -10.50 -8.95 -3.99
N PRO A 25 -9.28 -9.28 -4.48
CA PRO A 25 -8.22 -9.66 -3.57
C PRO A 25 -8.10 -8.52 -2.55
N VAL A 26 -8.33 -8.84 -1.28
CA VAL A 26 -8.06 -7.90 -0.20
C VAL A 26 -6.55 -7.78 -0.17
N ASP A 27 -6.00 -6.85 -0.95
CA ASP A 27 -4.59 -6.48 -0.88
C ASP A 27 -4.33 -6.08 0.58
N ARG A 28 -3.60 -6.92 1.31
CA ARG A 28 -3.23 -6.62 2.69
C ARG A 28 -2.35 -5.40 2.63
N CYS A 29 -2.88 -4.30 3.14
CA CYS A 29 -2.18 -3.05 3.11
C CYS A 29 -0.93 -3.08 3.98
N GLU A 30 0.23 -2.87 3.36
CA GLU A 30 1.49 -2.96 4.08
C GLU A 30 1.70 -1.72 4.94
N LYS A 31 2.12 -1.95 6.17
CA LYS A 31 2.34 -0.91 7.17
C LYS A 31 3.76 -0.97 7.70
N PHE A 32 4.19 0.15 8.24
CA PHE A 32 5.44 0.25 9.00
C PHE A 32 5.44 -0.75 10.15
N THR A 33 6.63 -1.24 10.49
CA THR A 33 6.84 -2.16 11.60
C THR A 33 6.40 -1.48 12.90
N ASP A 34 5.63 -2.17 13.74
CA ASP A 34 5.37 -1.72 15.10
C ASP A 34 6.37 -2.42 16.04
N LEU A 35 7.09 -1.63 16.84
CA LEU A 35 8.08 -2.12 17.79
C LEU A 35 7.66 -1.66 19.19
N SER A 36 7.78 -2.54 20.19
CA SER A 36 7.60 -2.12 21.57
C SER A 36 8.78 -1.25 22.03
N LEU A 37 8.54 -0.27 22.91
CA LEU A 37 9.61 0.59 23.46
C LEU A 37 10.73 -0.21 24.15
N HIS A 38 10.41 -1.40 24.68
CA HIS A 38 11.40 -2.32 25.25
C HIS A 38 12.42 -2.79 24.20
N HIS A 39 11.98 -3.02 22.96
CA HIS A 39 12.85 -3.38 21.84
C HIS A 39 13.79 -2.25 21.40
N ALA A 40 13.42 -1.00 21.65
CA ALA A 40 14.28 0.16 21.41
C ALA A 40 15.40 0.30 22.47
N LEU A 41 15.18 -0.22 23.68
CA LEU A 41 16.13 -0.14 24.79
C LEU A 41 17.11 -1.32 24.83
N VAL A 42 16.61 -2.54 24.59
CA VAL A 42 17.43 -3.78 24.66
C VAL A 42 18.16 -4.06 23.33
N GLY A 43 17.75 -3.38 22.26
CA GLY A 43 18.23 -3.64 20.90
C GLY A 43 17.49 -4.82 20.27
N THR A 44 17.11 -4.66 19.01
CA THR A 44 16.47 -5.72 18.21
C THR A 44 17.09 -5.79 16.82
N SER A 45 16.89 -6.93 16.17
CA SER A 45 17.20 -7.06 14.75
C SER A 45 16.24 -6.19 13.95
N ILE A 46 16.76 -5.09 13.43
CA ILE A 46 16.07 -4.15 12.53
C ILE A 46 15.93 -4.81 11.16
N ARG A 47 14.73 -4.77 10.59
CA ARG A 47 14.47 -5.31 9.24
C ARG A 47 14.03 -4.18 8.34
N VAL A 48 14.88 -3.85 7.39
CA VAL A 48 14.57 -2.87 6.35
C VAL A 48 13.43 -3.41 5.49
N ARG A 49 12.42 -2.58 5.25
CA ARG A 49 11.28 -2.88 4.38
C ARG A 49 11.11 -1.78 3.36
N LEU A 50 10.85 -2.17 2.11
CA LEU A 50 10.63 -1.26 1.00
C LEU A 50 9.12 -1.16 0.71
N LEU A 51 8.50 -0.07 1.13
CA LEU A 51 7.06 0.16 0.95
C LEU A 51 6.84 1.08 -0.26
N LEU A 52 6.16 0.62 -1.29
CA LEU A 52 5.86 1.38 -2.50
C LEU A 52 4.47 2.02 -2.42
N TYR A 53 4.44 3.32 -2.72
CA TYR A 53 3.24 4.08 -3.01
C TYR A 53 3.32 4.64 -4.42
N THR A 54 2.20 4.62 -5.10
CA THR A 54 2.04 5.17 -6.45
C THR A 54 0.83 6.09 -6.46
N ARG A 55 0.63 6.83 -7.55
CA ARG A 55 -0.58 7.66 -7.69
C ARG A 55 -1.87 6.83 -7.66
N ASP A 56 -1.80 5.62 -8.20
CA ASP A 56 -2.95 4.69 -8.23
C ASP A 56 -3.20 4.07 -6.85
N ASN A 57 -2.20 4.09 -5.96
CA ASN A 57 -2.29 3.55 -4.61
C ASN A 57 -1.52 4.43 -3.61
N ASP A 58 -2.11 5.59 -3.28
CA ASP A 58 -1.50 6.64 -2.44
C ASP A 58 -1.79 6.47 -0.94
N SER A 59 -2.78 5.65 -0.60
CA SER A 59 -3.22 5.35 0.76
C SER A 59 -2.81 3.97 1.22
N CYS A 60 -2.37 3.10 0.31
CA CYS A 60 -1.96 1.76 0.65
C CYS A 60 -0.63 1.34 0.04
N ALA A 61 0.30 0.91 0.89
CA ALA A 61 1.62 0.51 0.44
C ALA A 61 1.64 -0.94 -0.06
N VAL A 62 2.47 -1.18 -1.06
CA VAL A 62 2.88 -2.53 -1.50
C VAL A 62 4.30 -2.80 -1.00
N LEU A 63 4.53 -3.95 -0.36
CA LEU A 63 5.87 -4.36 0.04
C LEU A 63 6.64 -4.87 -1.18
N LEU A 64 7.69 -4.16 -1.55
CA LEU A 64 8.59 -4.54 -2.64
C LEU A 64 9.64 -5.56 -2.19
N SER A 65 10.05 -6.40 -3.14
CA SER A 65 11.16 -7.32 -2.99
C SER A 65 12.50 -6.56 -3.06
N HIS A 66 13.42 -6.86 -2.15
CA HIS A 66 14.77 -6.28 -2.18
C HIS A 66 15.65 -6.86 -3.28
N THR A 67 15.31 -8.06 -3.78
CA THR A 67 16.13 -8.79 -4.75
C THR A 67 15.56 -8.72 -6.16
N ASN A 68 14.25 -8.51 -6.30
CA ASN A 68 13.61 -8.52 -7.60
C ASN A 68 12.43 -7.54 -7.68
N LEU A 69 12.72 -6.31 -8.12
CA LEU A 69 11.71 -5.25 -8.23
C LEU A 69 10.70 -5.49 -9.37
N THR A 70 11.03 -6.31 -10.37
CA THR A 70 10.15 -6.57 -11.52
C THR A 70 9.00 -7.53 -11.18
N GLU A 71 9.06 -8.19 -10.02
CA GLU A 71 7.94 -8.99 -9.49
C GLU A 71 6.71 -8.15 -9.14
N HIS A 72 6.87 -6.83 -9.02
CA HIS A 72 5.82 -5.91 -8.58
C HIS A 72 5.30 -5.10 -9.77
N PRO A 73 4.13 -5.42 -10.33
CA PRO A 73 3.59 -4.73 -11.51
C PRO A 73 3.26 -3.26 -11.26
N GLN A 74 3.09 -2.86 -10.00
CA GLN A 74 2.88 -1.47 -9.59
C GLN A 74 4.17 -0.64 -9.69
N PHE A 75 5.34 -1.29 -9.70
CA PHE A 75 6.63 -0.63 -9.80
C PHE A 75 7.02 -0.44 -11.27
N ASN A 76 6.95 0.81 -11.75
CA ASN A 76 7.31 1.13 -13.12
C ASN A 76 8.76 1.63 -13.21
N LEU A 77 9.65 0.82 -13.78
CA LEU A 77 11.07 1.15 -13.97
C LEU A 77 11.33 2.39 -14.85
N SER A 78 10.38 2.78 -15.70
CA SER A 78 10.48 3.97 -16.54
C SER A 78 10.08 5.26 -15.81
N ARG A 79 9.46 5.17 -14.62
CA ARG A 79 9.10 6.33 -13.80
C ARG A 79 10.23 6.69 -12.84
N PRO A 80 10.49 7.98 -12.59
CA PRO A 80 11.42 8.39 -11.54
C PRO A 80 10.94 7.88 -10.18
N THR A 81 11.89 7.47 -9.34
CA THR A 81 11.61 6.92 -8.00
C THR A 81 12.20 7.82 -6.93
N THR A 82 11.40 8.16 -5.91
CA THR A 82 11.86 8.94 -4.74
C THR A 82 11.90 8.04 -3.51
N PHE A 83 13.03 8.04 -2.81
CA PHE A 83 13.19 7.31 -1.55
C PHE A 83 12.98 8.23 -0.36
N ILE A 84 12.15 7.79 0.59
CA ILE A 84 11.85 8.51 1.82
C ILE A 84 12.32 7.66 2.98
N ILE A 85 13.36 8.15 3.65
CA ILE A 85 14.01 7.46 4.76
C ILE A 85 13.75 8.29 6.03
N HIS A 86 13.19 7.67 7.05
CA HIS A 86 13.01 8.30 8.35
C HIS A 86 14.15 7.93 9.32
N GLY A 87 14.33 8.75 10.36
CA GLY A 87 15.30 8.49 11.43
C GLY A 87 14.83 7.42 12.43
N PHE A 88 15.56 7.24 13.53
CA PHE A 88 15.23 6.25 14.56
C PHE A 88 13.84 6.45 15.19
N ARG A 89 13.10 5.35 15.36
CA ARG A 89 11.74 5.34 15.94
C ARG A 89 11.66 4.23 16.99
N PRO A 90 11.62 4.58 18.28
CA PRO A 90 11.53 3.56 19.34
C PRO A 90 10.30 2.64 19.21
N SER A 91 9.20 3.18 18.68
CA SER A 91 7.97 2.42 18.46
C SER A 91 7.87 1.78 17.07
N GLY A 92 8.82 2.01 16.16
CA GLY A 92 8.69 1.63 14.74
C GLY A 92 7.57 2.36 13.94
N SER A 93 6.63 3.01 14.63
CA SER A 93 5.44 3.61 14.03
C SER A 93 5.78 4.69 12.99
N PRO A 94 4.97 4.81 11.91
CA PRO A 94 5.22 5.76 10.83
C PRO A 94 5.16 7.20 11.33
N PRO A 95 6.03 8.10 10.85
CA PRO A 95 5.88 9.53 11.09
C PRO A 95 4.55 10.03 10.54
N VAL A 96 3.82 10.81 11.35
CA VAL A 96 2.55 11.43 10.93
C VAL A 96 2.69 12.29 9.67
N TRP A 97 3.89 12.82 9.41
CA TRP A 97 4.18 13.61 8.22
C TRP A 97 4.39 12.76 6.96
N VAL A 98 4.70 11.46 7.09
CA VAL A 98 5.06 10.61 5.94
C VAL A 98 3.91 10.51 4.96
N GLU A 99 2.69 10.26 5.43
CA GLU A 99 1.53 10.10 4.57
C GLU A 99 1.25 11.37 3.72
N ASP A 100 1.15 12.52 4.38
CA ASP A 100 0.91 13.81 3.70
C ASP A 100 2.05 14.17 2.74
N PHE A 101 3.29 13.88 3.12
CA PHE A 101 4.46 14.12 2.28
C PHE A 101 4.43 13.23 1.03
N THR A 102 4.08 11.95 1.19
CA THR A 102 3.89 10.97 0.10
C THR A 102 2.87 11.48 -0.91
N LYS A 103 1.68 11.85 -0.43
CA LYS A 103 0.58 12.34 -1.28
C LYS A 103 0.97 13.59 -2.04
N ARG A 104 1.63 14.54 -1.38
CA ARG A 104 2.11 15.78 -2.00
C ARG A 104 3.19 15.53 -3.06
N LEU A 105 4.05 14.53 -2.86
CA LEU A 105 5.05 14.14 -3.84
C LEU A 105 4.40 13.47 -5.07
N LEU A 106 3.50 12.52 -4.87
CA LEU A 106 2.74 11.87 -5.95
C LEU A 106 1.88 12.86 -6.76
N GLY A 107 1.44 13.95 -6.12
CA GLY A 107 0.73 15.05 -6.76
C GLY A 107 1.58 15.91 -7.70
N ARG A 108 2.91 15.87 -7.62
CA ARG A 108 3.81 16.69 -8.47
C ARG A 108 4.19 16.05 -9.80
N GLY A 109 4.00 14.76 -9.96
CA GLY A 109 4.43 14.03 -11.15
C GLY A 109 4.14 12.54 -11.03
N ASP A 110 4.26 11.83 -12.16
CA ASP A 110 4.04 10.39 -12.19
C ASP A 110 5.30 9.67 -11.68
N ILE A 111 5.40 9.54 -10.37
CA ILE A 111 6.59 9.06 -9.65
C ILE A 111 6.24 7.82 -8.81
N ASN A 112 7.21 6.94 -8.65
CA ASN A 112 7.14 5.85 -7.65
C ASN A 112 7.72 6.38 -6.34
N ASN A 113 6.98 6.31 -5.23
CA ASN A 113 7.51 6.67 -3.91
C ASN A 113 7.80 5.42 -3.12
N SER A 114 9.03 5.32 -2.60
CA SER A 114 9.44 4.16 -1.81
C SER A 114 9.92 4.56 -0.43
N PHE A 115 9.37 3.94 0.61
CA PHE A 115 9.66 4.24 2.01
C PHE A 115 10.50 3.13 2.60
N TYR A 116 11.50 3.53 3.36
CA TYR A 116 12.27 2.63 4.19
C TYR A 116 11.80 2.72 5.62
N ALA A 117 11.30 1.61 6.14
CA ALA A 117 11.05 1.40 7.56
C ALA A 117 12.24 0.64 8.20
N THR A 118 12.53 0.96 9.46
CA THR A 118 13.44 0.19 10.33
C THR A 118 12.65 -0.81 11.16
#